data_AF-A0A388M9F8-F1
#
_entry.id   AF-A0A388M9F8-F1
#
_cell.length_a   1.000
_cell.length_b   1.000
_cell.length_c   1.000
_cell.angle_alpha   90.00
_cell.angle_beta   90.00
_cell.angle_gamma   90.00
#
_symmetry.space_group_name_H-M   'P 1'
#
loop_
_entity.id
_entity.type
_entity.pdbx_description
1 polymer ?
#
loop_
_entity_poly.entity_id
_entity_poly.type
_entity_poly.pdbx_seq_one_letter_code
_entity_poly.pdbx_strand_id
1 'polypeptide(L)'
;MPRSLRIFEEFFRARKIAKLTGSFVKGLIPYTFNVYFPDGKFEGARGFSVSSVGRPPSTVEPFMIDERKVTPELVVFWVMKRLYAQKLLP
;
A
#
# COMPACT_ATOMS: atom_id res chain seq x y z
N MET A 1 0.79 -21.10 0.03
CA MET A 1 1.09 -19.68 0.32
C MET A 1 0.65 -18.84 -0.88
N PRO A 2 -0.22 -17.83 -0.70
CA PRO A 2 -0.77 -17.06 -1.83
C PRO A 2 0.32 -16.21 -2.49
N ARG A 3 0.34 -16.18 -3.83
CA ARG A 3 1.33 -15.46 -4.66
C ARG A 3 1.42 -13.95 -4.36
N SER A 4 0.39 -13.38 -3.74
CA SER A 4 0.31 -11.96 -3.38
C SER A 4 1.39 -11.52 -2.39
N LEU A 5 1.81 -12.37 -1.45
CA LEU A 5 2.80 -12.00 -0.43
C LEU A 5 4.21 -11.81 -0.99
N ARG A 6 4.53 -12.49 -2.10
CA ARG A 6 5.89 -12.53 -2.68
C ARG A 6 6.30 -11.19 -3.31
N ILE A 7 5.32 -10.43 -3.84
CA ILE A 7 5.55 -9.09 -4.42
C ILE A 7 5.91 -8.08 -3.34
N PHE A 8 5.32 -8.19 -2.16
CA PHE A 8 5.63 -7.30 -1.04
C PHE A 8 7.04 -7.55 -0.52
N GLU A 9 7.40 -8.81 -0.24
CA GLU A 9 8.72 -9.21 0.28
C GLU A 9 9.89 -8.69 -0.56
N GLU A 10 9.81 -8.80 -1.89
CA GLU A 10 10.89 -8.39 -2.79
C GLU A 10 11.08 -6.87 -2.81
N PHE A 11 9.99 -6.12 -2.65
CA PHE A 11 10.01 -4.65 -2.62
C PHE A 11 10.64 -4.12 -1.33
N PHE A 12 10.35 -4.75 -0.18
CA PHE A 12 10.94 -4.37 1.11
C PHE A 12 12.46 -4.65 1.17
N ARG A 13 12.94 -5.66 0.43
CA ARG A 13 14.36 -6.05 0.42
C ARG A 13 15.27 -5.08 -0.34
N ALA A 14 14.74 -4.29 -1.27
CA ALA A 14 15.51 -3.41 -2.17
C ALA A 14 15.93 -2.04 -1.56
N ARG A 15 15.61 -1.78 -0.28
CA ARG A 15 16.19 -0.70 0.56
C ARG A 15 16.07 0.75 0.07
N LYS A 16 15.25 1.07 -0.93
CA LYS A 16 14.79 2.44 -1.24
C LYS A 16 13.30 2.56 -0.91
N ILE A 17 13.01 3.06 0.29
CA ILE A 17 11.68 2.99 0.91
C ILE A 17 10.75 4.13 0.45
N ALA A 18 11.13 4.99 -0.50
CA ALA A 18 10.37 6.22 -0.79
C ALA A 18 8.89 5.98 -1.14
N LYS A 19 8.58 4.86 -1.79
CA LYS A 19 7.21 4.49 -2.16
C LYS A 19 7.09 2.99 -2.39
N LEU A 20 6.12 2.36 -1.74
CA LEU A 20 5.67 1.00 -2.03
C LEU A 20 4.48 1.07 -2.98
N THR A 21 4.54 0.37 -4.11
CA THR A 21 3.44 0.29 -5.07
C THR A 21 3.05 -1.17 -5.27
N GLY A 22 1.75 -1.44 -5.34
CA GLY A 22 1.24 -2.74 -5.76
C GLY A 22 -0.01 -2.59 -6.60
N SER A 23 -0.32 -3.63 -7.37
CA SER A 23 -1.48 -3.64 -8.24
C SER A 23 -2.25 -4.96 -8.11
N PHE A 24 -3.55 -4.90 -8.34
CA PHE A 24 -4.43 -6.07 -8.34
C PHE A 24 -5.58 -5.83 -9.32
N VAL A 25 -6.23 -6.90 -9.75
CA VAL A 25 -7.40 -6.83 -10.63
C VAL A 25 -8.63 -7.24 -9.84
N LYS A 26 -9.67 -6.41 -9.89
CA LYS A 26 -10.99 -6.73 -9.33
C LYS A 26 -11.99 -6.81 -10.48
N GLY A 27 -12.44 -8.01 -10.81
CA GLY A 27 -13.23 -8.26 -12.02
C GLY A 27 -12.38 -8.02 -13.27
N LEU A 28 -12.73 -6.98 -14.04
CA LEU A 28 -11.96 -6.52 -15.23
C LEU A 28 -11.23 -5.20 -15.01
N ILE A 29 -11.30 -4.64 -13.79
CA ILE A 29 -10.74 -3.31 -13.50
C ILE A 29 -9.40 -3.49 -12.76
N PRO A 30 -8.28 -3.00 -13.33
CA PRO A 30 -7.01 -2.95 -12.63
C PRO A 30 -6.97 -1.78 -11.64
N TYR A 31 -6.49 -2.08 -10.44
CA TYR A 31 -6.25 -1.14 -9.35
C TYR A 31 -4.76 -1.10 -9.02
N THR A 32 -4.30 0.08 -8.64
CA THR A 32 -2.95 0.32 -8.14
C THR A 32 -3.06 1.05 -6.81
N PHE A 33 -2.40 0.53 -5.78
CA PHE A 33 -2.24 1.23 -4.51
C PHE A 33 -0.79 1.69 -4.34
N ASN A 34 -0.61 2.79 -3.61
CA ASN A 34 0.68 3.33 -3.24
C ASN A 34 0.71 3.61 -1.74
N VAL A 35 1.81 3.26 -1.09
CA VAL A 35 2.18 3.72 0.25
C VAL A 35 3.40 4.61 0.10
N TYR A 36 3.31 5.83 0.58
CA TYR A 36 4.36 6.85 0.48
C TYR A 36 5.09 6.97 1.80
N PHE A 37 6.40 7.05 1.73
CA PHE A 37 7.28 7.32 2.87
C PHE A 37 8.12 8.56 2.53
N PRO A 38 7.55 9.78 2.62
CA PRO A 38 8.23 11.04 2.30
C PRO A 38 9.58 11.18 3.03
N ASP A 39 9.66 10.69 4.27
CA ASP A 39 10.87 10.75 5.07
C ASP A 39 11.90 9.66 4.73
N GLY A 40 11.58 8.74 3.80
CA GLY A 40 12.45 7.63 3.40
C GLY A 40 12.64 6.54 4.46
N LYS A 41 11.84 6.58 5.53
CA LYS A 41 11.84 5.64 6.66
C LYS A 41 10.42 5.19 6.97
N PHE A 42 10.29 4.06 7.67
CA PHE A 42 8.98 3.56 8.12
C PHE A 42 8.33 4.44 9.17
N GLU A 43 9.12 5.17 9.94
CA GLU A 43 8.67 6.08 10.99
C GLU A 43 8.51 7.51 10.45
N GLY A 44 7.43 8.19 10.81
CA GLY A 44 7.16 9.56 10.37
C GLY A 44 5.93 9.66 9.49
N ALA A 45 5.90 10.66 8.62
CA ALA A 45 4.76 10.90 7.76
C ALA A 45 4.62 9.75 6.75
N ARG A 46 3.40 9.26 6.58
CA ARG A 46 3.06 8.14 5.71
C ARG A 46 1.77 8.44 4.98
N GLY A 47 1.78 8.20 3.68
CA GLY A 47 0.62 8.43 2.82
C GLY A 47 0.10 7.12 2.22
N PHE A 48 -1.20 7.05 1.94
CA PHE A 48 -1.81 5.97 1.17
C PHE A 48 -2.66 6.54 0.05
N SER A 49 -2.58 5.93 -1.14
CA SER A 49 -3.51 6.19 -2.23
C SER A 49 -3.88 4.89 -2.94
N VAL A 50 -5.07 4.86 -3.53
CA VAL A 50 -5.48 3.76 -4.42
C VAL A 50 -6.27 4.31 -5.58
N SER A 51 -5.90 3.96 -6.80
CA SER A 51 -6.55 4.38 -8.02
C SER A 51 -6.88 3.18 -8.90
N SER A 52 -7.92 3.31 -9.72
CA SER A 52 -8.16 2.41 -10.85
C SER A 52 -7.67 3.08 -12.13
N VAL A 53 -7.15 2.29 -13.07
CA VAL A 53 -6.71 2.81 -14.37
C VAL A 53 -7.87 3.54 -15.07
N GLY A 54 -7.62 4.76 -15.55
CA GLY A 54 -8.61 5.59 -16.24
C GLY A 54 -9.50 6.45 -15.33
N ARG A 55 -9.27 6.47 -14.01
CA ARG A 55 -9.95 7.41 -13.08
C ARG A 55 -9.05 8.59 -12.69
N PRO A 56 -9.64 9.75 -12.33
CA PRO A 56 -8.89 10.91 -11.87
C PRO A 56 -7.94 10.57 -10.71
N PRO A 57 -6.86 11.34 -10.52
CA PRO A 57 -5.83 11.04 -9.54
C PRO A 57 -6.44 10.92 -8.14
N SER A 58 -6.16 9.79 -7.48
CA SER A 58 -6.66 9.53 -6.14
C SER A 58 -6.00 10.44 -5.11
N THR A 59 -6.79 10.90 -4.14
CA THR A 59 -6.32 11.66 -2.99
C THR A 59 -5.28 10.85 -2.20
N VAL A 60 -4.21 11.51 -1.78
CA VAL A 60 -3.24 10.94 -0.83
C VAL A 60 -3.78 11.19 0.58
N GLU A 61 -4.02 10.12 1.32
CA GLU A 61 -4.56 10.17 2.66
C GLU A 61 -3.48 9.80 3.70
N PRO A 62 -3.59 10.30 4.95
CA PRO A 62 -2.71 9.86 6.03
C PRO A 62 -2.82 8.34 6.26
N PHE A 63 -1.69 7.67 6.50
CA PHE A 63 -1.62 6.22 6.67
C PHE A 63 -0.92 5.83 7.98
N MET A 64 -1.56 5.00 8.79
CA MET A 64 -1.02 4.49 10.06
C MET A 64 -0.51 5.60 11.01
N ILE A 65 -1.24 6.72 11.16
CA ILE A 65 -0.76 7.88 11.94
C ILE A 65 -0.57 7.57 13.44
N ASP A 66 -1.37 6.66 13.98
CA ASP A 66 -1.33 6.29 15.40
C ASP A 66 -0.24 5.24 15.72
N GLU A 67 0.36 4.65 14.68
CA GLU A 67 1.30 3.55 14.83
C GLU A 67 2.72 4.08 15.04
N ARG A 68 3.26 3.83 16.24
CA ARG A 68 4.61 4.27 16.63
C ARG A 68 5.72 3.38 16.08
N LYS A 69 5.51 2.05 16.08
CA LYS A 69 6.46 1.07 15.55
C LYS A 69 5.87 0.43 14.30
N VAL A 70 6.46 0.72 13.15
CA VAL A 70 5.98 0.23 11.87
C VAL A 70 6.94 -0.82 11.31
N THR A 71 6.43 -2.04 11.14
CA THR A 71 7.14 -3.12 10.47
C THR A 71 6.57 -3.33 9.06
N PRO A 72 7.34 -3.93 8.13
CA PRO A 72 6.84 -4.30 6.81
C PRO A 72 5.55 -5.10 6.83
N GLU A 73 5.44 -6.09 7.73
CA GLU A 73 4.27 -6.94 7.86
C GLU A 73 3.05 -6.14 8.32
N LEU A 74 3.26 -5.16 9.22
CA LEU A 74 2.23 -4.26 9.68
C LEU A 74 1.74 -3.33 8.56
N VAL A 75 2.64 -2.85 7.69
CA VAL A 75 2.28 -2.09 6.48
C VAL A 75 1.38 -2.93 5.58
N VAL A 76 1.78 -4.18 5.29
CA VAL A 76 0.98 -5.10 4.47
C VAL A 76 -0.39 -5.34 5.09
N PHE A 77 -0.44 -5.60 6.40
CA PHE A 77 -1.69 -5.79 7.14
C PHE A 77 -2.64 -4.59 7.00
N TRP A 78 -2.14 -3.37 7.20
CA TRP A 78 -2.97 -2.16 7.10
C TRP A 78 -3.39 -1.83 5.68
N VAL A 79 -2.55 -2.10 4.68
CA VAL A 79 -2.93 -2.01 3.26
C VAL A 79 -4.09 -2.96 2.97
N MET A 80 -3.97 -4.23 3.35
CA MET A 80 -5.04 -5.21 3.16
C MET A 80 -6.32 -4.77 3.84
N LYS A 81 -6.24 -4.34 5.12
CA LYS A 81 -7.39 -3.84 5.89
C LYS A 81 -8.09 -2.68 5.19
N ARG A 82 -7.35 -1.72 4.62
CA ARG A 82 -7.93 -0.61 3.84
C ARG A 82 -8.61 -1.07 2.56
N LEU A 83 -7.95 -1.95 1.80
CA LEU A 83 -8.52 -2.48 0.56
C LEU A 83 -9.82 -3.26 0.82
N TYR A 84 -9.88 -4.01 1.93
CA TYR A 84 -11.10 -4.66 2.42
C TYR A 84 -12.19 -3.66 2.81
N ALA A 85 -11.86 -2.62 3.58
CA ALA A 85 -12.81 -1.59 3.98
C ALA A 85 -13.43 -0.84 2.79
N GLN A 86 -12.65 -0.63 1.73
CA GLN A 86 -13.10 -0.04 0.46
C GLN A 86 -13.81 -1.04 -0.46
N LYS A 87 -14.01 -2.29 0.00
CA LYS A 87 -14.60 -3.39 -0.76
C LYS A 87 -13.85 -3.68 -2.06
N LEU A 88 -12.54 -3.43 -2.11
CA LEU A 88 -11.71 -3.66 -3.30
C LEU A 88 -11.17 -5.09 -3.38
N LEU A 89 -10.98 -5.73 -2.23
CA LEU A 89 -10.69 -7.16 -2.14
C LEU A 89 -11.95 -7.93 -1.72
N PRO A 90 -12.11 -9.18 -2.20
CA PRO A 90 -13.18 -10.08 -1.78
C PRO A 90 -12.96 -10.58 -0.35
#